data_AF-A0A3R7DVA6-F1
#
_entry.id   AF-A0A3R7DVA6-F1
#
_cell.length_a   1.000
_cell.length_b   1.000
_cell.length_c   1.000
_cell.angle_alpha   90.00
_cell.angle_beta   90.00
_cell.angle_gamma   90.00
#
_symmetry.space_group_name_H-M   'P 1'
#
loop_
_entity.id
_entity.type
_entity.pdbx_description
1 polymer ?
#
loop_
_entity_poly.entity_id
_entity_poly.type
_entity_poly.pdbx_seq_one_letter_code
_entity_poly.pdbx_strand_id
1 'polypeptide(L)'
;MAVGQNRGLLSIGVFLIILVISILLYTPLGLIKDWGLIPPLIIALYGCWTIFLAGMRASNPRKYERGAFSTLAWGLLLIAIGGAWFFIGVNWLYSLAIVLFVLGVLAIAAALRKR
;
A
#
# COMPACT_ATOMS: atom_id res chain seq x y z
N MET A 1 20.02 -18.28 0.65
CA MET A 1 19.54 -17.54 1.85
C MET A 1 19.68 -16.01 1.72
N ALA A 2 20.68 -15.48 1.01
CA ALA A 2 20.92 -14.03 0.86
C ALA A 2 19.81 -13.18 0.17
N VAL A 3 19.11 -13.72 -0.84
CA VAL A 3 18.10 -12.94 -1.61
C VAL A 3 16.89 -12.52 -0.77
N GLY A 4 16.49 -13.32 0.22
CA GLY A 4 15.38 -12.98 1.13
C GLY A 4 15.76 -11.85 2.10
N GLN A 5 16.99 -11.88 2.60
CA GLN A 5 17.54 -10.88 3.52
C GLN A 5 17.66 -9.51 2.83
N ASN A 6 18.15 -9.46 1.60
CA ASN A 6 18.26 -8.21 0.83
C ASN A 6 16.88 -7.56 0.57
N ARG A 7 15.85 -8.36 0.29
CA ARG A 7 14.47 -7.87 0.12
C ARG A 7 13.90 -7.32 1.43
N GLY A 8 14.20 -7.96 2.56
CA GLY A 8 13.81 -7.48 3.89
C GLY A 8 14.44 -6.13 4.23
N LEU A 9 15.77 -6.02 4.06
CA LEU A 9 16.50 -4.76 4.24
C LEU A 9 15.96 -3.63 3.35
N LEU A 10 15.65 -3.93 2.09
CA LEU A 10 15.09 -2.95 1.16
C LEU A 10 13.69 -2.50 1.61
N SER A 11 12.86 -3.43 2.11
CA SER A 11 11.52 -3.12 2.65
C SER A 11 11.60 -2.24 3.90
N ILE A 12 12.54 -2.51 4.80
CA ILE A 12 12.81 -1.66 5.97
C ILE A 12 13.26 -0.26 5.53
N GLY A 13 14.18 -0.17 4.55
CA GLY A 13 14.67 1.12 4.05
C GLY A 13 13.54 1.98 3.49
N VAL A 14 12.67 1.39 2.66
CA VAL A 14 11.50 2.10 2.11
C VAL A 14 10.52 2.49 3.21
N PHE A 15 10.29 1.64 4.21
CA PHE A 15 9.44 1.98 5.35
C PHE A 15 9.97 3.19 6.14
N LEU A 16 11.28 3.25 6.38
CA LEU A 16 11.92 4.39 7.05
C LEU A 16 11.80 5.67 6.21
N ILE A 17 11.97 5.60 4.88
CA ILE A 17 11.76 6.73 3.98
C ILE A 17 10.30 7.21 4.04
N ILE A 18 9.32 6.29 4.05
CA ILE A 18 7.90 6.62 4.18
C ILE A 18 7.62 7.33 5.51
N LEU A 19 8.23 6.88 6.61
CA LEU A 19 8.14 7.55 7.91
C LEU A 19 8.70 8.98 7.86
N VAL A 20 9.88 9.17 7.27
CA VAL A 20 10.49 10.50 7.10
C VAL A 20 9.58 11.41 6.29
N ILE A 21 9.05 10.93 5.15
CA ILE A 21 8.11 11.68 4.32
C ILE A 21 6.87 12.06 5.13
N SER A 22 6.30 11.13 5.90
CA SER A 22 5.11 11.39 6.70
C SER A 22 5.34 12.45 7.79
N ILE A 23 6.52 12.43 8.44
CA ILE A 23 6.93 13.43 9.43
C ILE A 23 7.16 14.80 8.77
N LEU A 24 7.77 14.83 7.58
CA LEU A 24 7.99 16.06 6.82
C LEU A 24 6.68 16.67 6.32
N LEU A 25 5.68 15.87 5.93
CA LEU A 25 4.36 16.39 5.57
C LEU A 25 3.62 17.02 6.76
N TYR A 26 3.84 16.50 7.97
CA TYR A 26 3.25 17.02 9.20
C TYR A 26 3.96 18.29 9.71
N THR A 27 5.29 18.27 9.83
CA THR A 27 6.03 19.29 10.58
C THR A 27 6.35 20.57 9.77
N PRO A 28 7.16 20.57 8.70
CA PRO A 28 7.49 21.77 7.95
C PRO A 28 6.41 22.20 6.94
N LEU A 29 5.64 21.25 6.38
CA LEU A 29 4.72 21.55 5.28
C LEU A 29 3.32 21.96 5.75
N GLY A 30 2.91 21.60 6.98
CA GLY A 30 1.61 21.96 7.55
C GLY A 30 0.38 21.49 6.75
N LEU A 31 0.58 20.62 5.75
CA LEU A 31 -0.45 20.06 4.88
C LEU A 31 -1.40 19.14 5.66
N ILE A 32 -0.91 18.56 6.75
CA ILE A 32 -1.63 17.65 7.63
C ILE A 32 -1.52 18.22 9.04
N LYS A 33 -2.62 18.74 9.60
CA LYS A 33 -2.63 19.31 10.97
C LYS A 33 -2.94 18.27 12.05
N ASP A 34 -3.65 17.21 11.70
CA ASP A 34 -4.06 16.18 12.64
C ASP A 34 -3.03 15.04 12.72
N TRP A 35 -2.52 14.78 13.92
CA TRP A 35 -1.64 13.65 14.20
C TRP A 35 -2.26 12.30 13.77
N GLY A 36 -3.59 12.19 13.85
CA GLY A 36 -4.34 10.99 13.45
C GLY A 36 -4.28 10.64 11.97
N LEU A 37 -3.79 11.54 11.11
CA LEU A 37 -3.65 11.33 9.67
C LEU A 37 -2.27 10.79 9.26
N ILE A 38 -1.30 10.75 10.19
CA ILE A 38 0.03 10.17 9.95
C ILE A 38 -0.06 8.64 9.73
N PRO A 39 -0.73 7.84 10.59
CA PRO A 39 -0.84 6.39 10.36
C PRO A 39 -1.53 6.00 9.03
N PRO A 40 -2.65 6.65 8.64
CA PRO A 40 -3.28 6.43 7.33
C PRO A 40 -2.32 6.65 6.15
N LEU A 41 -1.48 7.69 6.23
CA LEU A 41 -0.53 8.02 5.19
C LEU A 41 0.55 6.94 5.05
N ILE A 42 1.09 6.48 6.18
CA ILE A 42 2.08 5.40 6.21
C ILE A 42 1.49 4.13 5.60
N ILE A 43 0.25 3.77 5.97
CA ILE A 43 -0.44 2.59 5.46
C ILE A 43 -0.65 2.70 3.94
N ALA A 44 -1.10 3.85 3.44
CA ALA A 44 -1.35 4.06 2.01
C ALA A 44 -0.05 4.00 1.18
N LEU A 45 1.01 4.70 1.63
CA LEU A 45 2.30 4.71 0.95
C LEU A 45 2.98 3.34 1.00
N TYR A 46 2.88 2.64 2.13
CA TYR A 46 3.39 1.27 2.24
C TYR A 46 2.59 0.30 1.36
N GLY A 47 1.27 0.51 1.22
CA GLY A 47 0.45 -0.17 0.23
C GLY A 47 1.00 -0.02 -1.19
N CYS A 48 1.39 1.20 -1.59
CA CYS A 48 2.04 1.44 -2.88
C CYS A 48 3.35 0.66 -3.02
N TRP A 49 4.20 0.63 -1.99
CA TRP A 49 5.43 -0.16 -1.99
C TRP A 49 5.17 -1.66 -2.16
N THR A 50 4.13 -2.20 -1.53
CA THR A 50 3.79 -3.63 -1.66
C THR A 50 3.30 -4.01 -3.07
N ILE A 51 2.75 -3.07 -3.84
CA ILE A 51 2.45 -3.27 -5.28
C ILE A 51 3.74 -3.38 -6.09
N PHE A 52 4.74 -2.52 -5.82
CA PHE A 52 6.06 -2.64 -6.44
C PHE A 52 6.74 -3.98 -6.12
N LEU A 53 6.67 -4.43 -4.86
CA LEU A 53 7.14 -5.76 -4.46
C LEU A 53 6.42 -6.88 -5.22
N ALA A 54 5.12 -6.73 -5.45
CA ALA A 54 4.34 -7.69 -6.22
C ALA A 54 4.80 -7.77 -7.69
N GLY A 55 5.08 -6.62 -8.32
CA GLY A 55 5.66 -6.55 -9.66
C GLY A 55 7.01 -7.26 -9.75
N MET A 56 7.92 -7.00 -8.79
CA MET A 56 9.21 -7.70 -8.74
C MET A 56 9.08 -9.21 -8.50
N ARG A 57 8.04 -9.66 -7.79
CA ARG A 57 7.74 -11.10 -7.64
C ARG A 57 7.17 -11.72 -8.92
N ALA A 58 6.45 -10.96 -9.74
CA ALA A 58 5.94 -11.45 -11.01
C ALA A 58 7.09 -11.78 -11.98
N SER A 59 8.14 -10.97 -11.98
CA SER A 59 9.33 -11.18 -12.83
C SER A 59 10.22 -12.33 -12.36
N ASN A 60 10.13 -12.78 -11.10
CA ASN A 60 10.98 -13.85 -10.58
C ASN A 60 10.21 -14.77 -9.61
N PRO A 61 9.33 -15.65 -10.14
CA PRO A 61 8.41 -16.46 -9.35
C PRO A 61 9.15 -17.57 -8.61
N ARG A 62 8.99 -17.63 -7.27
CA ARG A 62 9.49 -18.72 -6.43
C ARG A 62 8.37 -19.69 -6.09
N LYS A 63 8.67 -20.99 -6.22
CA LYS A 63 7.73 -22.13 -6.09
C LYS A 63 6.93 -22.19 -4.77
N TYR A 64 7.39 -21.50 -3.71
CA TYR A 64 6.79 -21.53 -2.37
C TYR A 64 6.47 -20.15 -1.76
N GLU A 65 6.59 -19.05 -2.52
CA GLU A 65 6.26 -17.71 -2.01
C GLU A 65 4.83 -17.30 -2.38
N ARG A 66 4.20 -16.46 -1.53
CA ARG A 66 2.86 -15.87 -1.79
C ARG A 66 2.87 -15.25 -3.19
N GLY A 67 1.99 -15.72 -4.07
CA GLY A 67 2.00 -15.34 -5.49
C GLY A 67 1.94 -13.82 -5.70
N ALA A 68 2.51 -13.35 -6.82
CA ALA A 68 2.56 -11.93 -7.18
C ALA A 68 1.17 -11.27 -7.10
N PHE A 69 0.12 -11.95 -7.59
CA PHE A 69 -1.26 -11.49 -7.51
C PHE A 69 -1.76 -11.30 -6.07
N SER A 70 -1.43 -12.21 -5.15
CA SER A 70 -1.82 -12.08 -3.75
C SER A 70 -1.09 -10.93 -3.07
N THR A 71 0.18 -10.70 -3.41
CA THR A 71 0.97 -9.57 -2.88
C THR A 71 0.43 -8.24 -3.39
N LEU A 72 0.00 -8.18 -4.67
CA LEU A 72 -0.63 -7.01 -5.28
C LEU A 72 -1.99 -6.71 -4.63
N ALA A 73 -2.80 -7.75 -4.39
CA ALA A 73 -4.09 -7.59 -3.72
C ALA A 73 -3.94 -7.03 -2.30
N TRP A 74 -2.93 -7.49 -1.55
CA TRP A 74 -2.59 -6.94 -0.24
C TRP A 74 -2.23 -5.46 -0.31
N GLY A 75 -1.45 -5.05 -1.31
CA GLY A 75 -1.10 -3.64 -1.47
C GLY A 75 -2.27 -2.74 -1.82
N LEU A 76 -3.14 -3.19 -2.71
CA LEU A 76 -4.38 -2.47 -3.02
C LEU A 76 -5.28 -2.31 -1.80
N LEU A 77 -5.42 -3.36 -0.99
CA LEU A 77 -6.20 -3.30 0.26
C LEU A 77 -5.59 -2.33 1.28
N LEU A 78 -4.26 -2.31 1.43
CA LEU A 78 -3.60 -1.34 2.30
C LEU A 78 -3.84 0.10 1.83
N ILE A 79 -3.78 0.36 0.52
CA ILE A 79 -4.14 1.67 -0.03
C ILE A 79 -5.60 2.02 0.28
N ALA A 80 -6.53 1.07 0.12
CA ALA A 80 -7.94 1.29 0.45
C ALA A 80 -8.12 1.66 1.92
N ILE A 81 -7.48 0.94 2.84
CA ILE A 81 -7.59 1.18 4.28
C ILE A 81 -6.98 2.54 4.64
N GLY A 82 -5.77 2.82 4.17
CA GLY A 82 -5.10 4.09 4.42
C GLY A 82 -5.86 5.29 3.84
N GLY A 83 -6.35 5.16 2.59
CA GLY A 83 -7.17 6.17 1.94
C GLY A 83 -8.52 6.37 2.64
N ALA A 84 -9.24 5.28 2.94
CA ALA A 84 -10.53 5.36 3.61
C ALA A 84 -10.42 6.00 5.00
N TRP A 85 -9.37 5.68 5.75
CA TRP A 85 -9.11 6.31 7.04
C TRP A 85 -8.76 7.79 6.91
N PHE A 86 -7.99 8.17 5.88
CA PHE A 86 -7.66 9.58 5.63
C PHE A 86 -8.90 10.42 5.30
N PHE A 87 -9.83 9.88 4.50
CA PHE A 87 -11.03 10.62 4.06
C PHE A 87 -12.20 10.60 5.05
N ILE A 88 -12.15 9.78 6.10
CA ILE A 88 -13.27 9.61 7.03
C ILE A 88 -13.62 10.90 7.78
N GLY A 89 -12.60 11.73 8.08
CA GLY A 89 -12.76 13.03 8.73
C GLY A 89 -13.25 14.14 7.79
N VAL A 90 -13.16 13.93 6.47
CA VAL A 90 -13.59 14.92 5.46
C VAL A 90 -15.01 14.62 4.99
N ASN A 91 -15.24 13.41 4.47
CA ASN A 91 -16.55 12.95 4.05
C ASN A 91 -16.53 11.42 3.91
N TRP A 92 -17.43 10.76 4.64
CA TRP A 92 -17.65 9.32 4.62
C TRP A 92 -17.83 8.74 3.19
N LEU A 93 -18.45 9.50 2.28
CA LEU A 93 -18.70 9.06 0.90
C LEU A 93 -17.40 8.81 0.13
N TYR A 94 -16.35 9.60 0.36
CA TYR A 94 -15.04 9.39 -0.29
C TYR A 94 -14.35 8.13 0.22
N SER A 95 -14.47 7.83 1.52
CA SER A 95 -13.97 6.59 2.10
C SER A 95 -14.65 5.36 1.47
N LEU A 96 -15.98 5.40 1.33
CA LEU A 96 -16.74 4.33 0.68
C LEU A 96 -16.34 4.19 -0.80
N ALA A 97 -16.20 5.31 -1.52
CA ALA A 97 -15.84 5.33 -2.93
C ALA A 97 -14.46 4.69 -3.19
N ILE A 98 -13.46 4.99 -2.36
CA ILE A 98 -12.12 4.39 -2.48
C ILE A 98 -12.14 2.89 -2.24
N VAL A 99 -12.89 2.42 -1.23
CA VAL A 99 -13.00 0.98 -0.94
C VAL A 99 -13.69 0.25 -2.10
N LEU A 100 -14.81 0.79 -2.60
CA LEU A 100 -15.52 0.25 -3.75
C LEU A 100 -14.64 0.23 -5.00
N PHE A 101 -13.87 1.29 -5.24
CA PHE A 101 -12.95 1.37 -6.37
C PHE A 101 -11.88 0.27 -6.29
N VAL A 102 -11.24 0.11 -5.14
CA VAL A 102 -10.22 -0.93 -4.93
C VAL A 102 -10.82 -2.34 -5.09
N LEU A 103 -11.98 -2.60 -4.48
CA LEU A 103 -12.66 -3.88 -4.64
C LEU A 103 -13.06 -4.15 -6.09
N GLY A 104 -13.52 -3.13 -6.82
CA GLY A 104 -13.84 -3.20 -8.24
C GLY A 104 -12.61 -3.57 -9.07
N VAL A 105 -11.47 -2.89 -8.86
CA VAL A 105 -10.21 -3.21 -9.53
C VAL A 105 -9.76 -4.63 -9.22
N LEU A 106 -9.85 -5.07 -7.97
CA LEU A 106 -9.51 -6.45 -7.57
C LEU A 106 -10.43 -7.49 -8.22
N ALA A 107 -11.74 -7.21 -8.31
CA ALA A 107 -12.71 -8.09 -8.96
C ALA A 107 -12.41 -8.23 -10.46
N ILE A 108 -12.14 -7.13 -11.15
CA ILE A 108 -11.75 -7.13 -12.58
C ILE A 108 -10.43 -7.90 -12.75
N ALA A 109 -9.42 -7.61 -11.95
CA ALA A 109 -8.12 -8.27 -12.02
C ALA A 109 -8.23 -9.79 -11.74
N ALA A 110 -9.10 -10.20 -10.80
CA ALA A 110 -9.38 -11.60 -10.50
C ALA A 110 -10.10 -12.30 -11.66
N ALA A 111 -11.03 -11.62 -12.34
CA ALA A 111 -11.73 -12.15 -13.50
C ALA A 111 -10.77 -12.36 -14.69
N LEU A 112 -9.89 -11.39 -14.95
CA LEU A 112 -8.89 -11.48 -16.03
C LEU A 112 -7.84 -12.58 -15.80
N ARG A 113 -7.49 -12.84 -14.53
CA ARG A 113 -6.54 -13.91 -14.16
C ARG A 113 -7.08 -15.33 -14.43
N LYS A 114 -8.39 -15.50 -14.64
CA LYS A 114 -9.01 -16.82 -14.82
C LYS A 114 -8.94 -17.36 -16.25
N ARG A 115 -8.24 -16.67 -17.17
CA ARG A 115 -7.80 -17.18 -18.48
C ARG A 115 -6.30 -17.36 -18.48
#